data_AF-A0A947FLM5-F1
#
_entry.id   AF-A0A947FLM5-F1
#
_cell.length_a   1.000
_cell.length_b   1.000
_cell.length_c   1.000
_cell.angle_alpha   90.00
_cell.angle_beta   90.00
_cell.angle_gamma   90.00
#
_symmetry.space_group_name_H-M   'P 1'
#
loop_
_entity.id
_entity.type
_entity.pdbx_description
1 polymer ?
#
loop_
_entity_poly.entity_id
_entity_poly.type
_entity_poly.pdbx_seq_one_letter_code
_entity_poly.pdbx_strand_id
1 'polypeptide(L)'
;VFPLVFGFFTSIGPEMVNISTDIGRYLDFVLALFFGFGLAFEVPIATIILVAIGFTTPDKLAEKRPFVIVGAFVVGMLLTPPDIISQVLLALPIWVLFEGGLIASRIIFRDRNFDEEDDIDEDPDSETSVGSDHQPLTDEEMEAELDQAEADEARIDKS
;
A
#
# COMPACT_ATOMS: atom_id res chain seq x y z
N VAL A 1 -14.45 -5.45 -22.37
CA VAL A 1 -13.58 -6.60 -22.04
C VAL A 1 -14.02 -7.88 -22.74
N PHE A 2 -15.30 -8.24 -22.68
CA PHE A 2 -15.87 -9.39 -23.41
C PHE A 2 -15.47 -9.48 -24.91
N PRO A 3 -15.48 -8.39 -25.71
CA PRO A 3 -15.06 -8.43 -27.12
C PRO A 3 -13.54 -8.56 -27.32
N LEU A 4 -12.74 -8.10 -26.36
CA LEU A 4 -11.27 -8.12 -26.43
C LEU A 4 -10.75 -9.53 -26.24
N VAL A 5 -11.31 -10.25 -25.26
CA VAL A 5 -11.04 -11.68 -25.00
C VAL A 5 -11.52 -12.52 -26.20
N PHE A 6 -12.74 -12.28 -26.67
CA PHE A 6 -13.32 -13.04 -27.79
C PHE A 6 -12.52 -12.85 -29.10
N GLY A 7 -12.05 -11.63 -29.38
CA GLY A 7 -11.22 -11.32 -30.54
C GLY A 7 -9.81 -11.91 -30.48
N PHE A 8 -9.20 -11.98 -29.30
CA PHE A 8 -7.90 -12.62 -29.12
C PHE A 8 -7.99 -14.14 -29.34
N PHE A 9 -8.96 -14.82 -28.71
CA PHE A 9 -9.14 -16.26 -28.84
C PHE A 9 -9.53 -16.73 -30.25
N THR A 10 -10.33 -15.94 -30.98
CA THR A 10 -10.64 -16.24 -32.39
C THR A 10 -9.46 -16.01 -33.34
N SER A 11 -8.46 -15.21 -32.95
CA SER A 11 -7.29 -14.93 -33.81
C SER A 11 -6.18 -15.99 -33.76
N ILE A 12 -6.21 -16.91 -32.80
CA ILE A 12 -5.10 -17.87 -32.52
C ILE A 12 -5.51 -19.31 -32.83
N GLY A 13 -6.77 -19.57 -33.17
CA GLY A 13 -7.25 -20.92 -33.50
C GLY A 13 -6.83 -21.38 -34.90
N PRO A 14 -6.10 -22.49 -35.07
CA PRO A 14 -5.93 -23.13 -36.36
C PRO A 14 -7.25 -23.76 -36.80
N GLU A 15 -7.58 -23.62 -38.10
CA GLU A 15 -8.58 -24.47 -38.73
C GLU A 15 -8.13 -25.95 -38.62
N MET A 16 -9.02 -26.83 -38.16
CA MET A 16 -8.87 -28.30 -38.19
C MET A 16 -8.16 -29.02 -37.04
N VAL A 17 -8.47 -28.69 -35.79
CA VAL A 17 -8.54 -29.75 -34.77
C VAL A 17 -9.92 -29.69 -34.14
N ASN A 18 -10.55 -30.84 -34.01
CA ASN A 18 -11.82 -30.99 -33.33
C ASN A 18 -11.64 -30.56 -31.87
N ILE A 19 -11.94 -29.28 -31.58
CA ILE A 19 -11.90 -28.66 -30.26
C ILE A 19 -13.02 -29.30 -29.44
N SER A 20 -12.77 -30.51 -28.97
CA SER A 20 -13.50 -31.14 -27.87
C SER A 20 -12.97 -30.62 -26.52
N THR A 21 -12.42 -29.40 -26.45
CA THR A 21 -11.92 -28.82 -25.20
C THR A 21 -12.99 -27.95 -24.56
N ASP A 22 -13.92 -28.66 -23.91
CA ASP A 22 -14.50 -28.33 -22.61
C ASP A 22 -15.02 -26.89 -22.43
N ILE A 23 -16.27 -26.64 -22.84
CA ILE A 23 -17.01 -25.40 -22.57
C ILE A 23 -16.97 -25.00 -21.08
N GLY A 24 -16.82 -25.97 -20.18
CA GLY A 24 -16.68 -25.76 -18.74
C GLY A 24 -15.44 -24.94 -18.41
N ARG A 25 -14.27 -25.30 -18.97
CA ARG A 25 -13.01 -24.56 -18.77
C ARG A 25 -13.10 -23.10 -19.24
N TYR A 26 -13.81 -22.86 -20.35
CA TYR A 26 -14.04 -21.50 -20.86
C TYR A 26 -14.95 -20.70 -19.92
N LEU A 27 -16.06 -21.27 -19.49
CA LEU A 27 -16.98 -20.62 -18.57
C LEU A 27 -16.30 -20.35 -17.21
N ASP A 28 -15.52 -21.28 -16.69
CA ASP A 28 -14.77 -21.12 -15.43
C ASP A 28 -13.76 -19.96 -15.53
N PHE A 29 -13.03 -19.86 -16.66
CA PHE A 29 -12.14 -18.73 -16.91
C PHE A 29 -12.89 -17.40 -16.95
N VAL A 30 -14.00 -17.33 -17.70
CA VAL A 30 -14.80 -16.11 -17.81
C VAL A 30 -15.44 -15.72 -16.47
N LEU A 31 -15.93 -16.69 -15.70
CA LEU A 31 -16.50 -16.46 -14.37
C LEU A 31 -15.44 -15.96 -13.37
N ALA A 32 -14.24 -16.55 -13.37
CA ALA A 32 -13.11 -16.08 -12.55
C ALA A 32 -12.71 -14.65 -12.94
N LEU A 33 -12.66 -14.36 -14.25
CA LEU A 33 -12.38 -13.02 -14.77
C LEU A 33 -13.45 -12.01 -14.37
N PHE A 34 -14.74 -12.38 -14.44
CA PHE A 34 -15.85 -11.55 -13.99
C PHE A 34 -15.76 -11.24 -12.49
N PHE A 35 -15.45 -12.24 -11.68
CA PHE A 35 -15.28 -12.06 -10.24
C PHE A 35 -14.09 -11.16 -9.91
N GLY A 36 -12.94 -11.39 -10.56
CA GLY A 36 -11.75 -10.54 -10.44
C GLY A 36 -12.01 -9.10 -10.84
N PHE A 37 -12.74 -8.87 -11.93
CA PHE A 37 -13.15 -7.53 -12.31
C PHE A 37 -14.13 -6.90 -11.34
N GLY A 38 -15.11 -7.66 -10.85
CA GLY A 38 -16.04 -7.20 -9.81
C GLY A 38 -15.29 -6.68 -8.58
N LEU A 39 -14.31 -7.45 -8.09
CA LEU A 39 -13.44 -7.03 -7.00
C LEU A 39 -12.57 -5.81 -7.35
N ALA A 40 -12.08 -5.72 -8.60
CA ALA A 40 -11.29 -4.57 -9.03
C ALA A 40 -12.09 -3.27 -9.08
N PHE A 41 -13.42 -3.31 -9.30
CA PHE A 41 -14.28 -2.14 -9.23
C PHE A 41 -14.38 -1.52 -7.82
N GLU A 42 -13.99 -2.27 -6.77
CA GLU A 42 -13.89 -1.73 -5.42
C GLU A 42 -12.64 -0.85 -5.24
N VAL A 43 -11.59 -1.04 -6.04
CA VAL A 43 -10.33 -0.27 -5.94
C VAL A 43 -10.54 1.25 -6.10
N PRO A 44 -11.30 1.74 -7.12
CA PRO A 44 -11.65 3.15 -7.20
C PRO A 44 -12.40 3.68 -5.98
N ILE A 45 -13.39 2.93 -5.47
CA ILE A 45 -14.19 3.35 -4.32
C ILE A 45 -13.32 3.41 -3.07
N ALA A 46 -12.53 2.36 -2.82
CA ALA A 46 -11.58 2.31 -1.72
C ALA A 46 -10.59 3.49 -1.77
N THR A 47 -10.06 3.81 -2.96
CA THR A 47 -9.17 4.95 -3.18
C THR A 47 -9.82 6.28 -2.79
N ILE A 48 -11.06 6.50 -3.22
CA ILE A 48 -11.81 7.72 -2.90
C ILE A 48 -12.07 7.81 -1.40
N ILE A 49 -12.47 6.71 -0.75
CA ILE A 49 -12.74 6.68 0.69
C ILE A 49 -11.46 6.94 1.50
N LEU A 50 -10.33 6.34 1.12
CA LEU A 50 -9.04 6.51 1.80
C LEU A 50 -8.60 7.99 1.80
N VAL A 51 -8.78 8.67 0.67
CA VAL A 51 -8.53 10.11 0.56
C VAL A 51 -9.60 10.93 1.29
N ALA A 52 -10.86 10.49 1.27
CA ALA A 52 -11.96 11.18 1.93
C ALA A 52 -11.78 11.25 3.45
N ILE A 53 -11.25 10.19 4.06
CA ILE A 53 -10.98 10.12 5.50
C ILE A 53 -9.63 10.74 5.89
N GLY A 54 -8.81 11.14 4.92
CA GLY A 54 -7.50 11.76 5.17
C GLY A 54 -6.36 10.79 5.50
N PHE A 55 -6.58 9.47 5.39
CA PHE A 55 -5.53 8.46 5.63
C PHE A 55 -4.38 8.54 4.60
N THR A 56 -4.64 9.18 3.46
CA THR A 56 -3.64 9.28 2.40
C THR A 56 -4.01 10.41 1.44
N THR A 57 -3.05 10.83 0.62
CA THR A 57 -3.24 11.89 -0.38
C THR A 57 -3.25 11.29 -1.79
N PRO A 58 -3.91 11.94 -2.77
CA PRO A 58 -3.83 11.52 -4.16
C PRO A 58 -2.38 11.48 -4.68
N ASP A 59 -1.49 12.32 -4.16
CA ASP A 59 -0.08 12.35 -4.55
C ASP A 59 0.68 11.14 -3.99
N LYS A 60 0.51 10.81 -2.69
CA LYS A 60 1.08 9.61 -2.08
C LYS A 60 0.58 8.33 -2.78
N LEU A 61 -0.68 8.29 -3.21
CA LEU A 61 -1.21 7.17 -4.00
C LEU A 61 -0.62 7.09 -5.40
N ALA A 62 -0.33 8.23 -6.03
CA ALA A 62 0.31 8.26 -7.33
C ALA A 62 1.73 7.68 -7.30
N GLU A 63 2.45 7.80 -6.19
CA GLU A 63 3.77 7.17 -6.03
C GLU A 63 3.65 5.65 -5.92
N LYS A 64 2.53 5.15 -5.36
CA LYS A 64 2.29 3.72 -5.17
C LYS A 64 1.73 2.98 -6.39
N ARG A 65 1.72 3.60 -7.59
CA ARG A 65 1.34 2.95 -8.87
C ARG A 65 1.98 1.58 -9.09
N PRO A 66 3.29 1.36 -8.83
CA PRO A 66 3.92 0.07 -9.05
C PRO A 66 3.33 -1.04 -8.16
N PHE A 67 2.93 -0.72 -6.92
CA PHE A 67 2.33 -1.69 -6.00
C PHE A 67 0.97 -2.17 -6.50
N VAL A 68 0.16 -1.27 -7.08
CA VAL A 68 -1.13 -1.64 -7.68
C VAL A 68 -0.94 -2.54 -8.90
N ILE A 69 0.05 -2.25 -9.73
CA ILE A 69 0.38 -3.07 -10.90
C ILE A 69 0.82 -4.46 -10.45
N VAL A 70 1.73 -4.57 -9.47
CA VAL A 70 2.15 -5.85 -8.92
C VAL A 70 0.98 -6.60 -8.29
N GLY A 71 0.12 -5.93 -7.52
CA GLY A 71 -1.09 -6.51 -6.96
C GLY A 71 -2.05 -7.06 -8.02
N ALA A 72 -2.23 -6.34 -9.14
CA ALA A 72 -3.04 -6.79 -10.26
C ALA A 72 -2.48 -8.06 -10.91
N PHE A 73 -1.15 -8.17 -11.04
CA PHE A 73 -0.49 -9.40 -11.50
C PHE A 73 -0.64 -10.57 -10.52
N VAL A 74 -0.54 -10.32 -9.21
CA VAL A 74 -0.76 -11.34 -8.17
C VAL A 74 -2.20 -11.86 -8.21
N VAL A 75 -3.18 -10.98 -8.33
CA VAL A 75 -4.60 -11.36 -8.50
C VAL A 75 -4.78 -12.14 -9.81
N GLY A 76 -4.13 -11.72 -10.89
CA GLY A 76 -4.12 -12.44 -12.16
C GLY A 76 -3.57 -13.86 -12.03
N MET A 77 -2.47 -14.05 -11.29
CA MET A 77 -1.88 -15.35 -11.01
C MET A 77 -2.76 -16.27 -10.15
N LEU A 78 -3.63 -15.69 -9.30
CA LEU A 78 -4.55 -16.45 -8.46
C LEU A 78 -5.79 -16.91 -9.23
N LEU A 79 -6.33 -16.03 -10.09
CA LEU A 79 -7.57 -16.28 -10.83
C LEU A 79 -7.37 -17.06 -12.13
N THR A 80 -6.20 -16.90 -12.74
CA THR A 80 -5.83 -17.63 -13.95
C THR A 80 -4.62 -18.49 -13.66
N PRO A 81 -4.55 -19.74 -14.14
CA PRO A 81 -3.28 -20.49 -14.16
C PRO A 81 -2.19 -19.65 -14.84
N PRO A 82 -0.88 -19.99 -14.74
CA PRO A 82 0.23 -19.13 -15.19
C PRO A 82 0.24 -18.88 -16.71
N ASP A 83 -0.66 -18.00 -17.16
CA ASP A 83 -0.84 -17.53 -18.52
C ASP A 83 -0.56 -16.03 -18.54
N ILE A 84 0.63 -15.71 -19.03
CA ILE A 84 1.17 -14.35 -19.11
C ILE A 84 0.25 -13.45 -19.94
N ILE A 85 -0.39 -13.97 -20.99
CA ILE A 85 -1.23 -13.13 -21.85
C ILE A 85 -2.53 -12.78 -21.15
N SER A 86 -3.21 -13.77 -20.57
CA SER A 86 -4.43 -13.53 -19.78
C SER A 86 -4.15 -12.64 -18.56
N GLN A 87 -2.98 -12.77 -17.93
CA GLN A 87 -2.56 -11.92 -16.81
C GLN A 87 -2.41 -10.45 -17.22
N VAL A 88 -1.74 -10.16 -18.33
CA VAL A 88 -1.60 -8.77 -18.83
C VAL A 88 -2.97 -8.21 -19.25
N LEU A 89 -3.80 -9.04 -19.89
CA LEU A 89 -5.13 -8.66 -20.35
C LEU A 89 -6.11 -8.35 -19.20
N LEU A 90 -5.86 -8.91 -18.01
CA LEU A 90 -6.58 -8.64 -16.77
C LEU A 90 -5.97 -7.45 -15.99
N ALA A 91 -4.65 -7.37 -15.91
CA ALA A 91 -3.95 -6.32 -15.17
C ALA A 91 -4.21 -4.91 -15.76
N LEU A 92 -4.27 -4.79 -17.08
CA LEU A 92 -4.50 -3.52 -17.77
C LEU A 92 -5.84 -2.85 -17.35
N PRO A 93 -6.99 -3.54 -17.38
CA PRO A 93 -8.24 -2.99 -16.86
C PRO A 93 -8.21 -2.61 -15.37
N ILE A 94 -7.53 -3.38 -14.51
CA ILE A 94 -7.37 -3.01 -13.09
C ILE A 94 -6.58 -1.72 -12.95
N TRP A 95 -5.49 -1.59 -13.71
CA TRP A 95 -4.67 -0.38 -13.74
C TRP A 95 -5.47 0.84 -14.19
N VAL A 96 -6.29 0.70 -15.24
CA VAL A 96 -7.20 1.77 -15.71
C VAL A 96 -8.21 2.16 -14.63
N LEU A 97 -8.78 1.19 -13.90
CA LEU A 97 -9.70 1.47 -12.80
C LEU A 97 -9.02 2.26 -11.68
N PHE A 98 -7.83 1.85 -11.28
CA PHE A 98 -7.03 2.58 -10.30
C PHE A 98 -6.77 4.02 -10.74
N GLU A 99 -6.34 4.22 -11.98
CA GLU A 99 -6.10 5.57 -12.52
C GLU A 99 -7.38 6.41 -12.50
N GLY A 100 -8.52 5.82 -12.88
CA GLY A 100 -9.82 6.48 -12.82
C GLY A 100 -10.20 6.90 -11.40
N GLY A 101 -9.98 6.04 -10.41
CA GLY A 101 -10.22 6.35 -9.00
C GLY A 101 -9.30 7.44 -8.45
N LEU A 102 -8.03 7.42 -8.87
CA LEU A 102 -7.02 8.41 -8.48
C LEU A 102 -7.32 9.80 -9.07
N ILE A 103 -7.72 9.85 -10.34
CA ILE A 103 -8.14 11.10 -10.98
C ILE A 103 -9.41 11.63 -10.31
N ALA A 104 -10.39 10.75 -10.02
CA ALA A 104 -11.61 11.13 -9.34
C ALA A 104 -11.33 11.69 -7.94
N SER A 105 -10.47 11.04 -7.14
CA SER A 105 -10.10 11.53 -5.81
C SER A 105 -9.41 12.90 -5.88
N ARG A 106 -8.51 13.11 -6.84
CA ARG A 106 -7.86 14.41 -7.06
C ARG A 106 -8.85 15.52 -7.44
N ILE A 107 -9.87 15.22 -8.25
CA ILE A 107 -10.89 16.21 -8.62
C ILE A 107 -11.81 16.53 -7.44
N ILE A 108 -12.25 15.50 -6.72
CA ILE A 108 -13.21 15.65 -5.59
C ILE A 108 -12.56 16.38 -4.41
N PHE A 109 -11.29 16.11 -4.12
CA PHE A 109 -10.59 16.62 -2.94
C PHE A 109 -9.54 17.69 -3.27
N ARG A 110 -9.65 18.37 -4.42
CA ARG A 110 -8.65 19.34 -4.89
C ARG A 110 -8.40 20.50 -3.92
N ASP A 111 -9.41 20.89 -3.15
CA ASP A 111 -9.36 22.04 -2.25
C ASP A 111 -9.02 21.65 -0.78
N ARG A 112 -8.76 20.37 -0.50
CA ARG A 112 -8.30 19.93 0.82
C ARG A 112 -6.77 20.01 0.88
N ASN A 113 -6.26 20.83 1.78
CA ASN A 113 -4.83 20.95 2.05
C ASN A 113 -4.40 19.73 2.88
N PHE A 114 -3.86 18.70 2.20
CA PHE A 114 -3.39 17.47 2.83
C PHE A 114 -1.94 17.60 3.34
N ASP A 115 -1.62 18.77 3.90
CA ASP A 115 -0.35 18.96 4.59
C ASP A 115 -0.52 18.41 6.01
N GLU A 116 0.43 17.58 6.43
CA GLU A 116 0.57 16.95 7.76
C GLU A 116 -0.07 15.56 7.89
N GLU A 117 0.72 14.65 8.44
CA GLU A 117 0.46 13.24 8.78
C GLU A 117 0.96 12.19 7.74
N ASP A 118 1.68 11.18 8.25
CA ASP A 118 2.40 10.11 7.55
C ASP A 118 3.77 10.45 6.93
N ASP A 119 4.63 11.17 7.65
CA ASP A 119 6.05 10.81 7.72
C ASP A 119 6.18 9.77 8.85
N ILE A 120 5.75 8.53 8.58
CA ILE A 120 6.34 7.38 9.26
C ILE A 120 7.30 6.80 8.23
N ASP A 121 8.50 7.38 8.21
CA ASP A 121 9.67 6.72 7.68
C ASP A 121 9.80 5.39 8.44
N GLU A 122 9.39 4.28 7.82
CA GLU A 122 9.91 2.96 8.19
C GLU A 122 11.39 2.96 7.81
N ASP A 123 12.21 3.51 8.70
CA ASP A 123 13.64 3.31 8.72
C ASP A 123 13.90 1.80 8.92
N PRO A 124 14.44 1.07 7.94
CA PRO A 124 14.70 -0.36 8.10
C PRO A 124 15.88 -0.64 9.03
N ASP A 125 16.60 0.38 9.51
CA ASP A 125 17.84 0.23 10.27
C ASP A 125 17.74 0.73 11.72
N SER A 126 16.54 0.73 12.34
CA SER A 126 16.43 0.95 13.78
C SER A 126 16.92 -0.29 14.56
N GLU A 127 18.24 -0.47 14.62
CA GLU A 127 18.88 -1.24 15.69
C GLU A 127 18.36 -0.69 17.02
N THR A 128 17.71 -1.56 17.77
CA THR A 128 17.11 -1.24 19.06
C THR A 128 18.23 -0.95 20.08
N SER A 129 18.80 0.25 20.07
CA SER A 129 19.59 0.74 21.20
C SER A 129 18.60 1.19 22.28
N VAL A 130 18.25 0.25 23.16
CA VAL A 130 17.58 0.53 24.43
C VAL A 130 18.32 1.68 25.11
N GLY A 131 17.65 2.82 25.23
CA GLY A 131 18.17 4.00 25.91
C GLY A 131 18.47 3.68 27.37
N SER A 132 19.76 3.60 27.69
CA SER A 132 20.26 3.79 29.04
C SER A 132 20.86 5.19 29.12
N ASP A 133 20.01 6.21 29.20
CA ASP A 133 20.44 7.56 29.60
C ASP A 133 20.69 7.57 31.12
N HIS A 134 21.75 6.86 31.51
CA HIS A 134 22.48 7.13 32.75
C HIS A 134 23.78 7.81 32.34
N GLN A 135 23.75 9.13 32.22
CA GLN A 135 24.99 9.90 32.29
C GLN A 135 25.39 9.95 33.77
N PRO A 136 26.53 9.36 34.16
CA PRO A 136 27.07 9.63 35.50
C PRO A 136 27.33 11.14 35.62
N LEU A 137 26.96 11.73 36.76
CA LEU A 137 27.21 13.15 37.03
C LEU A 137 28.68 13.46 36.78
N THR A 138 28.96 14.62 36.18
CA THR A 138 30.34 15.08 36.02
C THR A 138 30.95 15.38 37.39
N ASP A 139 32.27 15.27 37.52
CA ASP A 139 32.95 15.46 38.82
C ASP A 139 32.63 16.84 39.45
N GLU A 140 32.47 17.88 38.60
CA GLU A 140 32.08 19.22 39.04
C GLU A 140 30.66 19.29 39.60
N GLU A 141 29.70 18.56 39.01
CA GLU A 141 28.32 18.53 39.47
C GLU A 141 28.19 17.74 40.78
N MET A 142 28.94 16.65 40.91
CA MET A 142 29.01 15.86 42.14
C MET A 142 29.62 16.66 43.30
N GLU A 143 30.66 17.46 43.04
CA GLU A 143 31.26 18.34 44.05
C GLU A 143 30.28 19.46 44.46
N ALA A 144 29.55 20.04 43.51
CA ALA A 144 28.52 21.04 43.79
C ALA A 144 27.35 20.47 44.62
N GLU A 145 26.96 19.21 44.39
CA GLU A 145 25.90 18.55 45.16
C GLU A 145 26.37 18.24 46.60
N LEU A 146 27.63 17.85 46.79
CA LEU A 146 28.24 17.63 48.09
C LEU A 146 28.32 18.93 48.90
N ASP A 147 28.75 20.03 48.29
CA ASP A 147 28.77 21.35 48.92
C ASP A 147 27.36 21.80 49.32
N GLN A 148 26.35 21.48 48.50
CA GLN A 148 24.96 21.80 48.79
C GLN A 148 24.40 20.97 49.95
N ALA A 149 24.76 19.68 50.02
CA ALA A 149 24.38 18.80 51.12
C ALA A 149 25.04 19.21 52.45
N GLU A 150 26.32 19.61 52.44
CA GLU A 150 27.02 20.10 53.62
C GLU A 150 26.44 21.43 54.12
N ALA A 151 26.04 22.32 53.20
CA ALA A 151 25.36 23.57 53.55
C ALA A 151 23.97 23.35 54.18
N ASP A 152 23.22 22.34 53.72
CA ASP A 152 21.93 21.98 54.28
C ASP A 152 22.07 21.29 55.65
N GLU A 153 23.07 20.43 55.82
CA GLU A 153 23.39 19.81 57.12
C GLU A 153 23.78 20.87 58.17
N ALA A 154 24.57 21.87 57.78
CA ALA A 154 24.92 23.01 58.63
C ALA A 154 23.73 23.93 59.00
N ARG A 155 22.66 23.95 58.18
CA ARG A 155 21.41 24.65 58.52
C ARG A 155 20.57 23.86 59.52
N ILE A 156 20.61 22.53 59.47
CA ILE A 156 19.85 21.65 60.37
C ILE A 156 20.48 21.64 61.78
N ASP A 157 21.81 21.70 61.91
CA ASP A 157 22.50 21.73 63.22
C ASP A 157 22.32 23.06 63.99
N LYS A 158 21.80 24.10 63.35
CA LYS A 158 21.65 25.45 63.94
C LYS A 158 20.22 25.83 64.35
N SER A 159 19.29 24.86 64.39
CA SER A 159 17.92 24.98 64.93
C SER A 159 17.67 23.98 66.05
#